data_AF-A0A1A6A0Q1-F1
#
_entry.id   AF-A0A1A6A0Q1-F1
#
_cell.length_a   1.000
_cell.length_b   1.000
_cell.length_c   1.000
_cell.angle_alpha   90.00
_cell.angle_beta   90.00
_cell.angle_gamma   90.00
#
_symmetry.space_group_name_H-M   'P 1'
#
loop_
_entity.id
_entity.type
_entity.pdbx_description
1 polymer ?
#
loop_
_entity_poly.entity_id
_entity_poly.type
_entity_poly.pdbx_seq_one_letter_code
_entity_poly.pdbx_strand_id
1 'polypeptide(L)'
;MHAPLGNPGRQIACAELIEALEECHAKGMIARLTGECNAQKSALSMCLRKERKDREARNHESAKQRTLKKKEVWDQLEREKAQEGQASA
;
A
#
# COMPACT_ATOMS: atom_id res chain seq x y z
N MET A 1 -2.56 -15.75 12.93
CA MET A 1 -3.36 -14.54 12.61
C MET A 1 -2.52 -13.65 11.73
N HIS A 2 -2.80 -13.62 10.42
CA HIS A 2 -1.99 -12.85 9.47
C HIS A 2 -2.87 -11.99 8.55
N ALA A 3 -3.73 -11.15 9.13
CA ALA A 3 -4.48 -10.15 8.37
C ALA A 3 -3.58 -9.29 7.42
N PRO A 4 -2.31 -8.98 7.75
CA PRO A 4 -1.41 -8.29 6.84
C PRO A 4 -0.94 -9.09 5.61
N LEU A 5 -1.14 -10.41 5.54
CA LEU A 5 -0.60 -11.24 4.45
C LEU A 5 -1.57 -11.44 3.29
N GLY A 6 -2.81 -10.92 3.33
CA GLY A 6 -3.79 -11.10 2.26
C GLY A 6 -3.49 -10.41 0.91
N ASN A 7 -2.26 -9.92 0.68
CA ASN A 7 -1.84 -9.36 -0.61
C ASN A 7 -0.58 -10.11 -1.10
N PRO A 8 -0.63 -10.79 -2.26
CA PRO A 8 0.49 -11.58 -2.79
C PRO A 8 1.80 -10.79 -2.93
N GLY A 9 1.73 -9.53 -3.34
CA GLY A 9 2.93 -8.68 -3.48
C GLY A 9 3.67 -8.47 -2.16
N ARG A 10 2.94 -8.34 -1.04
CA ARG A 10 3.54 -8.25 0.31
C ARG A 10 4.13 -9.58 0.78
N GLN A 11 3.55 -10.70 0.37
CA GLN A 11 4.08 -12.03 0.71
C GLN A 11 5.42 -12.24 0.03
N ILE A 12 5.55 -11.87 -1.25
CA ILE A 12 6.79 -11.98 -2.00
C ILE A 12 7.88 -11.06 -1.41
N ALA A 13 7.56 -9.79 -1.14
CA ALA A 13 8.53 -8.82 -0.63
C ALA A 13 9.06 -9.14 0.78
N CYS A 14 8.28 -9.83 1.61
CA CYS A 14 8.65 -10.20 2.97
C CYS A 14 8.79 -11.73 3.15
N ALA A 15 8.99 -12.49 2.07
CA ALA A 15 8.92 -13.95 2.07
C ALA A 15 9.84 -14.61 3.11
N GLU A 16 11.11 -14.20 3.14
CA GLU A 16 12.12 -14.74 4.08
C GLU A 16 11.72 -14.51 5.56
N LEU A 17 11.08 -13.38 5.86
CA LEU A 17 10.63 -13.07 7.22
C LEU A 17 9.34 -13.81 7.59
N ILE A 18 8.52 -14.16 6.59
CA ILE A 18 7.35 -15.02 6.78
C ILE A 18 7.83 -16.43 7.07
N GLU A 19 8.73 -16.96 6.25
CA GLU A 19 9.34 -18.28 6.43
C GLU A 19 10.00 -18.42 7.80
N ALA A 20 10.86 -17.46 8.21
CA ALA A 20 11.50 -17.48 9.52
C ALA A 20 10.50 -17.49 10.69
N LEU A 21 9.35 -16.82 10.54
CA LEU A 21 8.30 -16.82 11.56
C LEU A 21 7.52 -18.15 11.55
N GLU A 22 7.29 -18.73 10.38
CA GLU A 22 6.65 -20.04 10.20
C GLU A 22 7.51 -21.16 10.78
N GLU A 23 8.81 -21.16 10.51
CA GLU A 23 9.79 -22.06 11.12
C GLU A 23 9.78 -21.96 12.65
N CYS A 24 9.71 -20.74 13.19
CA CYS A 24 9.61 -20.56 14.63
C CYS A 24 8.30 -21.12 15.19
N HIS A 25 7.18 -20.90 14.50
CA HIS A 25 5.90 -21.49 14.90
C HIS A 25 5.87 -23.02 14.76
N ALA A 26 6.63 -23.59 13.83
CA ALA A 26 6.76 -25.04 13.64
C ALA A 26 7.41 -25.75 14.84
N LYS A 27 8.14 -25.02 15.69
CA LYS A 27 8.70 -25.54 16.97
C LYS A 27 7.62 -25.92 17.99
N GLY A 28 6.39 -25.43 17.82
CA GLY A 28 5.24 -25.82 18.62
C GLY A 28 4.53 -24.65 19.30
N MET A 29 3.38 -24.97 19.91
CA MET A 29 2.48 -23.98 20.49
C MET A 29 3.09 -23.22 21.68
N ILE A 30 3.97 -23.85 22.46
CA ILE A 30 4.61 -23.22 23.62
C ILE A 30 5.49 -22.05 23.16
N ALA A 31 6.40 -22.27 22.20
CA ALA A 31 7.26 -21.21 21.63
C ALA A 31 6.46 -20.02 21.09
N ARG A 32 5.30 -20.30 20.49
CA ARG A 32 4.38 -19.27 19.97
C ARG A 32 3.70 -18.44 21.08
N LEU A 33 3.37 -19.05 22.22
CA LEU A 33 2.65 -18.41 23.31
C LEU A 33 3.57 -17.71 24.32
N THR A 34 4.78 -18.24 24.53
CA THR A 34 5.76 -17.68 25.49
C THR A 34 6.53 -16.47 24.94
N GLY A 35 6.39 -16.18 23.64
CA GLY A 35 7.04 -15.03 23.00
C GLY A 35 8.43 -15.32 22.45
N GLU A 36 8.84 -16.58 22.37
CA GLU A 36 10.12 -16.99 21.75
C GLU A 36 10.26 -16.49 20.31
N CYS A 37 9.15 -16.44 19.57
CA CYS A 37 9.10 -15.98 18.17
C CYS A 37 8.98 -14.46 17.99
N ASN A 38 9.14 -13.65 19.05
CA ASN A 38 8.90 -12.20 18.98
C ASN A 38 9.89 -11.45 18.08
N ALA A 39 11.14 -11.93 17.97
CA ALA A 39 12.15 -11.28 17.12
C ALA A 39 11.76 -11.37 15.63
N GLN A 40 11.43 -12.58 15.17
CA GLN A 40 10.97 -12.86 13.80
C GLN A 40 9.67 -12.10 13.51
N LYS A 41 8.74 -12.11 14.46
CA LYS A 41 7.48 -11.36 14.35
C LYS A 41 7.70 -9.85 14.24
N SER A 42 8.65 -9.30 15.00
CA SER A 42 8.99 -7.87 14.94
C SER A 42 9.59 -7.51 13.59
N ALA A 43 10.54 -8.30 13.09
CA ALA A 43 11.16 -8.11 11.78
C ALA A 43 10.11 -8.15 10.66
N LEU A 44 9.25 -9.16 10.64
CA LEU A 44 8.15 -9.25 9.68
C LEU A 44 7.21 -8.04 9.76
N SER A 45 6.89 -7.58 10.98
CA SER A 45 6.05 -6.40 11.19
C SER A 45 6.69 -5.13 10.65
N MET A 46 8.02 -4.98 10.75
CA MET A 46 8.74 -3.85 10.18
C MET A 46 8.72 -3.88 8.65
N CYS A 47 8.95 -5.05 8.04
CA CYS A 47 8.85 -5.21 6.59
C CYS A 47 7.47 -4.84 6.06
N LEU A 48 6.41 -5.40 6.63
CA LEU A 48 5.04 -5.14 6.21
C LEU A 48 4.59 -3.68 6.44
N ARG A 49 5.16 -3.01 7.45
CA ARG A 49 4.96 -1.57 7.66
C ARG A 49 5.65 -0.74 6.59
N LYS A 50 6.88 -1.10 6.19
CA LYS A 50 7.58 -0.45 5.09
C LYS A 50 6.80 -0.58 3.79
N GLU A 51 6.39 -1.79 3.41
CA GLU A 51 5.57 -2.05 2.22
C GLU A 51 4.26 -1.24 2.20
N ARG A 52 3.64 -1.07 3.38
CA ARG A 52 2.46 -0.21 3.53
C ARG A 52 2.78 1.24 3.21
N LYS A 53 3.84 1.80 3.81
CA LYS A 53 4.25 3.19 3.58
C LYS A 53 4.64 3.44 2.13
N ASP A 54 5.35 2.51 1.49
CA ASP A 54 5.79 2.64 0.10
C ASP A 54 4.59 2.61 -0.86
N ARG A 55 3.55 1.81 -0.55
CA ARG A 55 2.28 1.84 -1.29
C ARG A 55 1.52 3.15 -1.04
N GLU A 56 1.44 3.61 0.19
CA GLU A 56 0.77 4.87 0.53
C GLU A 56 1.43 6.06 -0.20
N ALA A 57 2.76 6.09 -0.27
CA ALA A 57 3.51 7.09 -1.03
C ALA A 57 3.18 7.04 -2.54
N ARG A 58 3.18 5.85 -3.15
CA ARG A 58 2.81 5.68 -4.57
C ARG A 58 1.36 6.08 -4.84
N ASN A 59 0.45 5.72 -3.95
CA ASN A 59 -0.97 6.08 -4.06
C ASN A 59 -1.17 7.58 -3.93
N HIS A 60 -0.45 8.23 -3.01
CA HIS A 60 -0.49 9.66 -2.81
C HIS A 60 0.02 10.42 -4.04
N GLU A 61 1.14 9.98 -4.63
CA GLU A 61 1.64 10.57 -5.88
C GLU A 61 0.66 10.38 -7.04
N SER A 62 0.14 9.16 -7.22
CA SER A 62 -0.89 8.89 -8.23
C SER A 62 -2.15 9.74 -8.02
N ALA A 63 -2.57 9.95 -6.77
CA ALA A 63 -3.71 10.81 -6.44
C ALA A 63 -3.45 12.27 -6.80
N LYS A 64 -2.25 12.80 -6.53
CA LYS A 64 -1.86 14.15 -6.96
C LYS A 64 -1.94 14.30 -8.47
N GLN A 65 -1.35 13.37 -9.22
CA GLN A 65 -1.36 13.39 -10.68
C GLN A 65 -2.79 13.33 -11.23
N ARG A 66 -3.65 12.50 -10.63
CA ARG A 66 -5.08 12.44 -10.98
C ARG A 66 -5.80 13.75 -10.70
N THR A 67 -5.52 14.41 -9.59
CA THR A 67 -6.12 15.71 -9.24
C THR A 67 -5.69 16.80 -10.22
N LEU A 68 -4.41 16.86 -10.59
CA LEU A 68 -3.91 17.82 -11.58
C LEU A 68 -4.58 17.64 -12.94
N LYS A 69 -4.63 16.40 -13.44
CA LYS A 69 -5.30 16.09 -14.72
C LYS A 69 -6.78 16.44 -14.70
N LYS A 70 -7.48 16.12 -13.60
CA LYS A 70 -8.88 16.51 -13.45
C LYS A 70 -9.06 18.02 -13.55
N LYS A 71 -8.24 18.78 -12.82
CA LYS A 71 -8.29 20.24 -12.86
C LYS A 71 -8.06 20.78 -14.28
N GLU A 72 -7.03 20.28 -14.96
CA GLU A 72 -6.74 20.68 -16.35
C GLU A 72 -7.92 20.42 -17.29
N VAL A 73 -8.56 19.24 -17.20
CA VAL A 73 -9.74 18.89 -18.00
C VAL A 73 -10.91 19.81 -17.68
N TRP A 74 -11.18 20.10 -16.40
CA TRP A 74 -12.25 21.03 -16.02
C TRP A 74 -11.99 22.44 -16.54
N ASP A 75 -10.76 22.95 -16.40
CA ASP A 75 -10.37 24.27 -16.88
C ASP A 75 -10.48 24.37 -18.43
N GLN A 76 -10.19 23.29 -19.16
CA GLN A 76 -10.37 23.22 -20.61
C GLN A 76 -11.85 23.29 -20.99
N LEU A 77 -12.70 22.48 -20.36
CA LEU A 77 -14.15 22.49 -20.59
C LEU A 77 -14.78 23.84 -20.29
N GLU A 78 -14.33 24.54 -19.24
CA GLU A 78 -14.80 25.89 -18.93
C GLU A 78 -14.42 26.90 -20.01
N ARG A 79 -13.18 26.83 -20.54
CA ARG A 79 -12.73 27.68 -21.65
C ARG A 79 -13.51 27.40 -22.94
N GLU A 80 -13.72 26.14 -23.29
CA GLU A 80 -14.50 25.74 -24.47
C GLU A 80 -15.94 26.27 -24.37
N LYS A 81 -16.61 26.09 -23.23
CA LYS A 81 -17.96 26.63 -23.00
C LYS A 81 -18.02 28.16 -23.10
N ALA A 82 -17.00 28.85 -22.58
CA ALA A 82 -16.93 30.31 -22.68
C ALA A 82 -16.78 30.78 -24.14
N GLN A 83 -16.00 30.05 -24.95
CA GLN A 83 -15.84 30.34 -26.38
C GLN A 83 -17.11 30.03 -27.18
N GLU A 84 -17.78 28.91 -26.91
CA GLU A 84 -19.08 28.57 -27.53
C GLU A 84 -20.17 29.61 -27.21
N GLY A 85 -20.21 30.09 -25.96
CA GLY A 85 -21.13 31.15 -25.54
C GLY A 85 -20.86 32.50 -26.21
N GLN A 86 -19.62 32.77 -26.62
CA GLN A 86 -19.24 33.98 -27.38
C GLN A 86 -19.47 33.84 -28.88
N ALA A 87 -19.40 32.62 -29.44
CA ALA A 87 -19.67 32.36 -30.85
C ALA A 87 -21.18 32.27 -31.17
N SER A 88 -22.02 32.08 -30.15
CA SER A 88 -23.48 31.98 -30.28
C SER A 88 -24.22 33.30 -29.96
N ALA A 89 -23.50 34.36 -29.60
CA ALA A 89 -24.00 35.70 -29.30
C ALA A 89 -23.62 36.68 -30.42
#